data_AF-A0A973I662-F1
#
_entry.id   AF-A0A973I662-F1
#
_cell.length_a   1.000
_cell.length_b   1.000
_cell.length_c   1.000
_cell.angle_alpha   90.00
_cell.angle_beta   90.00
_cell.angle_gamma   90.00
#
_symmetry.space_group_name_H-M   'P 1'
#
loop_
_entity.id
_entity.type
_entity.pdbx_description
1 polymer ?
#
loop_
_entity_poly.entity_id
_entity_poly.type
_entity_poly.pdbx_seq_one_letter_code
_entity_poly.pdbx_strand_id
1 'polypeptide(L)' 'MSSGTFKHIIEDGLVNSDTSSISPRQWQVLHHLRACRTSALGTYQWHCDHCEQDTQWYCSCRDRHCPVCQGQAREKWV' A
#
# COMPACT_ATOMS: atom_id res chain seq x y z
N MET A 1 5.29 -5.66 11.39
CA MET A 1 6.32 -5.89 10.35
C MET A 1 5.85 -6.99 9.41
N SER A 2 4.86 -6.72 8.52
CA SER A 2 4.24 -7.78 7.68
C SER A 2 4.09 -7.36 6.21
N SER A 3 5.05 -6.62 5.65
CA SER A 3 4.93 -6.02 4.31
C SER A 3 5.78 -6.65 3.20
N GLY A 4 6.44 -7.79 3.44
CA GLY A 4 7.30 -8.43 2.43
C GLY A 4 6.54 -9.14 1.30
N THR A 5 5.56 -9.98 1.64
CA THR A 5 4.98 -10.95 0.69
C THR A 5 4.07 -10.33 -0.37
N PHE A 6 3.19 -9.40 0.03
CA PHE A 6 2.24 -8.78 -0.91
C PHE A 6 2.93 -7.89 -1.95
N LYS A 7 3.95 -7.13 -1.53
CA LYS A 7 4.69 -6.25 -2.43
C LYS A 7 5.47 -7.05 -3.49
N HIS A 8 6.11 -8.15 -3.07
CA HIS A 8 6.85 -9.03 -3.98
C HIS A 8 5.93 -9.72 -5.00
N ILE A 9 4.76 -10.20 -4.58
CA ILE A 9 3.76 -10.78 -5.50
C ILE A 9 3.31 -9.75 -6.55
N ILE A 10 3.10 -8.49 -6.15
CA ILE A 10 2.76 -7.42 -7.09
C ILE A 10 3.93 -7.13 -8.04
N GLU A 11 5.17 -7.10 -7.54
CA GLU A 11 6.36 -6.84 -8.35
C GLU A 11 6.65 -7.97 -9.34
N ASP A 12 6.63 -9.23 -8.91
CA ASP A 12 6.85 -10.40 -9.77
C ASP A 12 5.69 -10.61 -10.76
N GLY A 13 4.46 -10.37 -10.31
CA GLY A 13 3.26 -10.42 -11.15
C GLY A 13 3.29 -9.37 -12.26
N LEU A 14 3.82 -8.17 -11.97
CA LEU A 14 4.01 -7.12 -12.97
C LEU A 14 5.10 -7.46 -14.00
N VAL A 15 6.17 -8.13 -13.58
CA VAL A 15 7.27 -8.52 -14.47
C VAL A 15 6.87 -9.65 -15.41
N ASN A 16 6.05 -10.60 -14.93
CA ASN A 16 5.64 -11.78 -15.70
C ASN A 16 4.29 -11.62 -16.41
N SER A 17 3.66 -10.43 -16.35
CA SER A 17 2.36 -10.22 -16.97
C SER A 17 2.45 -9.82 -18.45
N ASP A 18 1.63 -10.46 -19.28
CA ASP A 18 1.40 -10.01 -20.67
C ASP A 18 0.69 -8.64 -20.66
N THR A 19 1.44 -7.58 -20.98
CA THR A 19 0.96 -6.19 -20.90
C THR A 19 -0.19 -5.87 -21.87
N SER A 20 -0.43 -6.74 -22.86
CA SER A 20 -1.56 -6.67 -23.79
C SER A 20 -2.90 -7.07 -23.15
N SER A 21 -2.86 -7.76 -22.01
CA SER A 21 -4.05 -8.26 -21.30
C SER A 21 -4.51 -7.37 -20.14
N ILE A 22 -3.73 -6.35 -19.77
CA ILE A 22 -4.02 -5.50 -18.61
C ILE A 22 -4.68 -4.19 -19.07
N SER A 23 -5.88 -3.92 -18.57
CA SER A 23 -6.53 -2.62 -18.81
C SER A 23 -5.77 -1.47 -18.13
N PRO A 24 -5.84 -0.25 -18.67
CA PRO A 24 -5.23 0.93 -18.03
C PRO A 24 -5.61 1.09 -16.56
N ARG A 25 -6.86 0.73 -16.20
CA ARG A 25 -7.35 0.82 -14.83
C ARG A 25 -6.69 -0.20 -13.89
N GLN A 26 -6.51 -1.44 -14.35
CA GLN A 26 -5.79 -2.44 -13.58
C GLN A 26 -4.33 -2.04 -13.40
N TRP A 27 -3.71 -1.48 -14.46
CA TRP A 27 -2.34 -0.97 -14.40
C TRP A 27 -2.19 0.13 -13.34
N GLN A 28 -3.13 1.07 -13.29
CA GLN A 28 -3.16 2.12 -12.27
C GLN A 28 -3.28 1.56 -10.85
N VAL A 29 -4.16 0.58 -10.64
CA VAL A 29 -4.32 -0.07 -9.32
C VAL A 29 -3.04 -0.78 -8.91
N LEU A 30 -2.41 -1.54 -9.81
CA LEU A 30 -1.14 -2.22 -9.54
C LEU A 30 -0.04 -1.21 -9.16
N HIS A 31 0.01 -0.05 -9.81
CA HIS A 31 0.92 1.03 -9.46
C HIS A 31 0.67 1.60 -8.06
N HIS A 32 -0.58 1.87 -7.71
CA HIS A 32 -0.93 2.34 -6.37
C HIS A 32 -0.55 1.31 -5.31
N LEU A 33 -0.88 0.03 -5.52
CA LEU A 33 -0.55 -1.06 -4.60
C LEU A 33 0.97 -1.20 -4.43
N ARG A 34 1.73 -1.09 -5.51
CA ARG A 34 3.20 -1.14 -5.50
C ARG A 34 3.81 0.00 -4.69
N ALA A 35 3.25 1.21 -4.78
CA ALA A 35 3.73 2.37 -4.04
C ALA A 35 3.32 2.36 -2.55
N CYS A 36 2.28 1.62 -2.18
CA CYS A 36 1.73 1.58 -0.82
C CYS A 36 2.79 1.25 0.24
N ARG A 37 2.81 2.01 1.35
CA ARG A 37 3.73 1.83 2.49
C ARG A 37 5.22 1.99 2.12
N THR A 38 5.52 2.73 1.06
CA THR A 38 6.90 3.06 0.68
C THR A 38 7.18 4.54 0.92
N SER A 39 8.45 4.92 1.06
CA SER A 39 8.89 6.32 1.11
C SER A 39 8.53 7.13 -0.13
N ALA A 40 8.21 6.46 -1.26
CA ALA A 40 7.68 7.12 -2.45
C ALA A 40 6.29 7.73 -2.19
N LEU A 41 5.53 7.14 -1.27
CA LEU A 41 4.36 7.79 -0.68
C LEU A 41 4.72 8.50 0.64
N GLY A 42 5.82 8.06 1.27
CA GLY A 42 6.36 8.46 2.56
C GLY A 42 6.18 7.36 3.62
N THR A 43 6.84 7.47 4.75
CA THR A 43 6.30 7.06 6.06
C THR A 43 6.89 8.04 7.04
N TYR A 44 6.18 8.35 8.11
CA TYR A 44 6.47 9.62 8.77
C TYR A 44 6.50 9.58 10.27
N GLN A 45 7.68 9.87 10.78
CA GLN A 45 8.07 9.77 12.16
C GLN A 45 7.47 10.92 12.97
N TRP A 46 7.15 10.57 14.20
CA TRP A 46 6.56 11.37 15.25
C TRP A 46 7.25 10.92 16.51
N HIS A 47 7.73 11.86 17.29
CA HIS A 47 8.25 11.63 18.63
C HIS A 47 7.31 12.31 19.62
N CYS A 48 7.04 11.72 20.78
CA CYS A 48 6.16 12.29 21.80
C CYS A 48 7.04 12.85 22.90
N ASP A 49 7.26 14.16 22.94
CA ASP A 49 8.13 14.77 23.97
C ASP A 49 7.50 14.77 25.39
N HIS A 50 6.21 14.42 25.52
CA HIS A 50 5.47 14.38 26.80
C HIS A 50 5.57 13.01 27.50
N CYS A 51 5.73 11.97 26.71
CA CYS A 51 5.75 10.57 27.13
C CYS A 51 6.99 9.82 26.61
N GLU A 52 7.86 10.52 25.87
CA GLU A 52 9.00 10.00 25.11
C GLU A 52 8.62 8.86 24.15
N GLN A 53 7.42 8.93 23.56
CA GLN A 53 6.85 7.89 22.67
C GLN A 53 6.86 8.27 21.20
N ASP A 54 7.39 7.43 20.32
CA ASP A 54 7.40 7.74 18.90
C ASP A 54 6.28 7.02 18.17
N THR A 55 5.54 7.75 17.34
CA THR A 55 4.54 7.25 16.42
C THR A 55 5.12 7.46 15.06
N GLN A 56 4.74 6.67 14.09
CA GLN A 56 5.14 6.95 12.74
C GLN A 56 4.04 6.43 11.88
N TRP A 57 3.55 7.24 10.95
CA TRP A 57 2.43 6.84 10.12
C TRP A 57 2.64 6.99 8.65
N TYR A 58 1.86 6.17 7.99
CA TYR A 58 2.43 5.31 6.98
C TYR A 58 1.74 5.64 5.70
N CYS A 59 2.51 5.86 4.64
CA CYS A 59 1.90 6.45 3.49
C CYS A 59 1.15 5.43 2.67
N SER A 60 -0.15 5.67 2.74
CA SER A 60 -1.26 4.92 2.20
C SER A 60 -1.38 5.21 0.71
N CYS A 61 -1.57 4.17 -0.11
CA CYS A 61 -1.87 4.36 -1.53
C CYS A 61 -3.32 4.76 -1.80
N ARG A 62 -4.19 4.69 -0.78
CA ARG A 62 -5.60 5.14 -0.79
C ARG A 62 -6.52 4.45 -1.82
N ASP A 63 -6.00 3.51 -2.60
CA ASP A 63 -6.80 2.78 -3.57
C ASP A 63 -7.86 1.92 -2.86
N ARG A 64 -9.11 1.98 -3.33
CA ARG A 64 -10.24 1.17 -2.80
C ARG A 64 -10.00 -0.34 -2.88
N HIS A 65 -9.14 -0.76 -3.80
CA HIS A 65 -8.75 -2.14 -3.97
C HIS A 65 -7.58 -2.53 -3.06
N CYS A 66 -6.97 -1.57 -2.35
CA CYS A 66 -5.91 -1.83 -1.40
C CYS A 66 -6.49 -2.40 -0.10
N PRO A 67 -6.26 -3.68 0.21
CA PRO A 67 -6.76 -4.29 1.45
C PRO A 67 -6.10 -3.66 2.68
N VAL A 68 -4.88 -3.14 2.55
CA VAL A 68 -4.14 -2.52 3.66
C VAL A 68 -4.66 -1.12 4.00
N CYS A 69 -5.13 -0.36 3.01
CA CYS A 69 -5.60 1.01 3.20
C CYS A 69 -7.11 1.10 3.41
N GLN A 70 -7.87 0.17 2.81
CA GLN A 70 -9.33 0.23 2.76
C GLN A 70 -9.98 -1.05 3.30
N GLY A 71 -9.20 -2.03 3.79
CA GLY A 71 -9.72 -3.26 4.41
C GLY A 71 -10.56 -2.98 5.64
N GLN A 72 -10.06 -2.17 6.59
CA GLN A 72 -10.85 -1.77 7.77
C GLN A 72 -12.09 -0.96 7.41
N ALA A 73 -12.04 -0.16 6.34
CA ALA A 73 -13.21 0.58 5.88
C ALA A 73 -14.27 -0.41 5.39
N ARG A 74 -13.88 -1.36 4.53
CA ARG A 74 -14.76 -2.41 4.01
C ARG A 74 -15.39 -3.27 5.12
N GLU A 75 -14.61 -3.69 6.10
CA GLU A 75 -15.07 -4.53 7.22
C GLU A 75 -16.12 -3.85 8.10
N LYS A 76 -16.15 -2.51 8.13
CA LYS A 76 -17.17 -1.75 8.88
C LYS A 76 -18.54 -1.65 8.19
N TRP A 77 -18.65 -2.01 6.92
CA TRP A 77 -19.89 -1.93 6.14
C TRP A 77 -20.60 -3.27 5.94
N VAL A 78 -20.03 -4.35 6.45
CA VAL A 78 -20.59 -5.71 6.42
C VAL A 78 -21.17 -6.03 7.78
#